data_AF-A0A5T1SWF1-F1
#
_entry.id   AF-A0A5T1SWF1-F1
#
_cell.length_a   1.000
_cell.length_b   1.000
_cell.length_c   1.000
_cell.angle_alpha   90.00
_cell.angle_beta   90.00
_cell.angle_gamma   90.00
#
_symmetry.space_group_name_H-M   'P 1'
#
loop_
_entity.id
_entity.type
_entity.pdbx_description
1 polymer ?
#
loop_
_entity_poly.entity_id
_entity_poly.type
_entity_poly.pdbx_seq_one_letter_code
_entity_poly.pdbx_strand_id
1 'polypeptide(L)'
;NFSLDFPNYINAYDGFRIFLFYLFKKLKFYWTLSLERKDKQSLCEFLFYSRSLYIVLSSMNTILDKNLSNILALKFKDITKKTQDILASENSNQDLLLFLSDEKIQDLFNDFDFFIKENSFYEGDCKDRFFKQLVALELRKKIILFRKNILKNFDLELFENSFFELAIFLEYFYHFLEIKNLNKLYEKYSKDRDKNIFSKIINNKNKFCKLLKKSSKNLKIYKG
;
A
#
# COMPACT_ATOMS: atom_id res chain seq x y z
N ASN A 1 2.07 16.83 -9.41
CA ASN A 1 1.42 15.65 -8.82
C ASN A 1 0.38 15.12 -9.79
N PHE A 2 0.67 14.01 -10.47
CA PHE A 2 -0.33 13.26 -11.22
C PHE A 2 -1.19 12.48 -10.23
N SER A 3 -2.52 12.67 -10.27
CA SER A 3 -3.47 11.77 -9.62
C SER A 3 -3.59 10.53 -10.49
N LEU A 4 -3.48 9.34 -9.89
CA LEU A 4 -3.70 8.11 -10.62
C LEU A 4 -5.20 7.85 -10.68
N ASP A 5 -5.84 8.23 -11.78
CA ASP A 5 -7.26 8.01 -12.01
C ASP A 5 -7.45 6.83 -12.97
N PHE A 6 -8.36 5.91 -12.60
CA PHE A 6 -8.65 4.71 -13.37
C PHE A 6 -10.00 4.84 -14.07
N PRO A 7 -10.14 4.34 -15.32
CA PRO A 7 -11.45 4.16 -15.93
C PRO A 7 -12.31 3.21 -15.09
N ASN A 8 -13.60 3.52 -14.94
CA ASN A 8 -14.53 2.72 -14.13
C ASN A 8 -14.63 1.25 -14.56
N TYR A 9 -14.42 0.97 -15.84
CA TYR A 9 -14.56 -0.36 -16.46
C TYR A 9 -13.24 -0.98 -16.89
N ILE A 10 -12.10 -0.52 -16.34
CA ILE A 10 -10.82 -1.16 -16.64
C ILE A 10 -10.78 -2.59 -16.11
N ASN A 11 -10.25 -3.50 -16.93
CA ASN A 11 -10.01 -4.88 -16.56
C ASN A 11 -9.07 -4.96 -15.35
N ALA A 12 -9.26 -5.97 -14.50
CA ALA A 12 -8.40 -6.24 -13.35
C ALA A 12 -6.91 -6.25 -13.71
N TYR A 13 -6.51 -6.98 -14.73
CA TYR A 13 -5.09 -7.18 -15.06
C TYR A 13 -4.44 -5.87 -15.47
N ASP A 14 -5.09 -5.14 -16.38
CA ASP A 14 -4.59 -3.84 -16.85
C ASP A 14 -4.56 -2.82 -15.70
N GLY A 15 -5.61 -2.79 -14.86
CA GLY A 15 -5.66 -1.92 -13.70
C GLY A 15 -4.52 -2.20 -12.71
N PHE A 16 -4.26 -3.47 -12.39
CA PHE A 16 -3.15 -3.84 -11.51
C PHE A 16 -1.79 -3.58 -12.14
N ARG A 17 -1.62 -3.83 -13.44
CA ARG A 17 -0.40 -3.51 -14.16
C ARG A 17 -0.07 -2.02 -14.09
N ILE A 18 -1.04 -1.17 -14.41
CA ILE A 18 -0.90 0.29 -14.33
C ILE A 18 -0.58 0.71 -12.89
N PHE A 19 -1.28 0.14 -11.91
CA PHE A 19 -1.08 0.48 -10.50
C PHE A 19 0.31 0.09 -10.00
N LEU A 20 0.76 -1.15 -10.24
CA LEU A 20 2.09 -1.62 -9.86
C LEU A 20 3.18 -0.84 -10.57
N PHE A 21 3.00 -0.55 -11.86
CA PHE A 21 3.91 0.30 -12.63
C PHE A 21 4.03 1.70 -12.01
N TYR A 22 2.90 2.32 -11.66
CA TYR A 22 2.90 3.63 -11.01
C TYR A 22 3.66 3.62 -9.68
N LEU A 23 3.34 2.67 -8.79
CA LEU A 23 4.01 2.53 -7.50
C LEU A 23 5.52 2.33 -7.69
N PHE A 24 5.90 1.52 -8.68
CA PHE A 24 7.29 1.23 -8.95
C PHE A 24 8.06 2.41 -9.52
N LYS A 25 7.46 3.17 -10.45
CA LYS A 25 8.07 4.40 -10.97
C LYS A 25 8.30 5.42 -9.87
N LYS A 26 7.34 5.56 -8.94
CA LYS A 26 7.51 6.42 -7.77
C LYS A 26 8.60 5.92 -6.83
N LEU A 27 8.66 4.62 -6.57
CA LEU A 27 9.75 4.03 -5.78
C LEU A 27 11.11 4.36 -6.38
N LYS A 28 11.31 4.10 -7.68
CA LYS A 28 12.57 4.40 -8.39
C LYS A 28 12.92 5.88 -8.32
N PHE A 29 11.95 6.76 -8.52
CA PHE A 29 12.15 8.20 -8.40
C PHE A 29 12.66 8.61 -7.01
N TYR A 30 12.01 8.15 -5.94
CA TYR A 30 12.43 8.48 -4.57
C TYR A 30 13.70 7.76 -4.14
N TRP A 31 14.01 6.59 -4.71
CA TRP A 31 15.30 5.94 -4.56
C TRP A 31 16.43 6.82 -5.08
N THR A 32 16.32 7.29 -6.34
CA THR A 32 17.31 8.21 -6.93
C THR A 32 17.43 9.51 -6.13
N LEU A 33 16.30 10.13 -5.75
CA LEU A 33 16.34 11.33 -4.91
C LEU A 33 17.00 11.09 -3.55
N SER A 34 16.76 9.94 -2.93
CA SER A 34 17.38 9.59 -1.64
C SER A 34 18.90 9.41 -1.76
N LEU A 35 19.38 8.87 -2.89
CA LEU A 35 20.82 8.78 -3.19
C LEU A 35 21.46 10.15 -3.42
N GLU A 36 20.78 11.02 -4.18
CA GLU A 36 21.31 12.34 -4.56
C GLU A 36 21.26 13.35 -3.40
N ARG A 37 20.10 13.50 -2.76
CA ARG A 37 19.83 14.57 -1.77
C ARG A 37 20.12 14.14 -0.35
N LYS A 38 20.08 12.84 -0.07
CA LYS A 38 20.28 12.25 1.28
C LYS A 38 19.37 12.86 2.34
N ASP A 39 18.20 13.34 1.93
CA ASP A 39 17.25 13.99 2.81
C ASP A 39 16.22 12.99 3.36
N LYS A 40 15.77 13.22 4.59
CA LYS A 40 14.85 12.34 5.31
C LYS A 40 13.49 12.24 4.62
N GLN A 41 13.04 13.28 3.92
CA GLN A 41 11.73 13.30 3.28
C GLN A 41 11.70 12.36 2.07
N SER A 42 12.72 12.41 1.23
CA SER A 42 12.90 11.48 0.10
C SER A 42 12.93 10.02 0.59
N LEU A 43 13.61 9.77 1.72
CA LEU A 43 13.68 8.44 2.31
C LEU A 43 12.34 7.96 2.89
N CYS A 44 11.58 8.86 3.52
CA CYS A 44 10.22 8.57 3.98
C CYS A 44 9.28 8.20 2.82
N GLU A 45 9.41 8.88 1.68
CA GLU A 45 8.64 8.54 0.48
C GLU A 45 9.10 7.20 -0.12
N PHE A 46 10.40 6.94 -0.18
CA PHE A 46 10.94 5.64 -0.58
C PHE A 46 10.40 4.50 0.31
N LEU A 47 10.39 4.70 1.63
CA LEU A 47 9.78 3.79 2.59
C LEU A 47 8.28 3.57 2.29
N PHE A 48 7.55 4.65 1.98
CA PHE A 48 6.12 4.56 1.70
C PHE A 48 5.83 3.72 0.44
N TYR A 49 6.56 3.94 -0.65
CA TYR A 49 6.35 3.19 -1.89
C TYR A 49 6.81 1.73 -1.79
N SER A 50 7.92 1.45 -1.07
CA SER A 50 8.37 0.07 -0.84
C SER A 50 7.36 -0.71 -0.01
N ARG A 51 6.84 -0.09 1.06
CA ARG A 51 5.75 -0.64 1.86
C ARG A 51 4.47 -0.84 1.04
N SER A 52 4.14 0.11 0.17
CA SER A 52 2.96 0.00 -0.72
C SER A 52 3.07 -1.22 -1.63
N LEU A 53 4.22 -1.45 -2.25
CA LEU A 53 4.45 -2.63 -3.08
C LEU A 53 4.36 -3.92 -2.27
N TYR A 54 5.01 -4.00 -1.11
CA TYR A 54 4.89 -5.15 -0.21
C TYR A 54 3.43 -5.49 0.10
N ILE A 55 2.63 -4.48 0.47
CA ILE A 55 1.23 -4.67 0.83
C ILE A 55 0.38 -5.09 -0.35
N VAL A 56 0.56 -4.49 -1.52
CA VAL A 56 -0.23 -4.83 -2.72
C VAL A 56 0.08 -6.25 -3.18
N LEU A 57 1.37 -6.61 -3.27
CA LEU A 57 1.81 -7.94 -3.69
C LEU A 57 1.32 -9.03 -2.74
N SER A 58 1.37 -8.80 -1.42
CA SER A 58 0.86 -9.75 -0.42
C SER A 58 -0.66 -9.85 -0.37
N SER A 59 -1.40 -8.86 -0.89
CA SER A 59 -2.87 -8.82 -0.82
C SER A 59 -3.57 -9.36 -2.08
N MET A 60 -2.87 -9.46 -3.22
CA MET A 60 -3.48 -9.69 -4.54
C MET A 60 -3.18 -11.07 -5.14
N ASN A 61 -3.15 -12.10 -4.29
CA ASN A 61 -2.86 -13.49 -4.67
C ASN A 61 -3.92 -14.16 -5.57
N THR A 62 -5.04 -13.48 -5.85
CA THR A 62 -6.10 -13.95 -6.76
C THR A 62 -5.96 -13.40 -8.17
N ILE A 63 -4.90 -12.64 -8.43
CA ILE A 63 -4.65 -11.93 -9.68
C ILE A 63 -3.21 -12.19 -10.13
N LEU A 64 -2.28 -12.03 -9.20
CA LEU A 64 -0.85 -12.22 -9.44
C LEU A 64 -0.47 -13.68 -9.20
N ASP A 65 0.56 -14.17 -9.90
CA ASP A 65 1.18 -15.44 -9.55
C ASP A 65 1.58 -15.42 -8.06
N LYS A 66 1.06 -16.40 -7.32
CA LYS A 66 1.16 -16.42 -5.86
C LYS A 66 2.60 -16.60 -5.42
N ASN A 67 3.38 -17.42 -6.11
CA ASN A 67 4.74 -17.76 -5.69
C ASN A 67 5.68 -16.58 -5.92
N LEU A 68 5.68 -16.04 -7.13
CA LEU A 68 6.47 -14.87 -7.54
C LEU A 68 6.05 -13.64 -6.74
N SER A 69 4.75 -13.38 -6.58
CA SER A 69 4.27 -12.24 -5.80
C SER A 69 4.72 -12.32 -4.35
N ASN A 70 4.71 -13.51 -3.73
CA ASN A 70 5.21 -13.70 -2.37
C ASN A 70 6.72 -13.47 -2.27
N ILE A 71 7.51 -13.97 -3.22
CA ILE A 71 8.96 -13.77 -3.25
C ILE A 71 9.28 -12.27 -3.34
N LEU A 72 8.64 -11.56 -4.27
CA LEU A 72 8.82 -10.11 -4.43
C LEU A 72 8.35 -9.33 -3.20
N ALA A 73 7.20 -9.71 -2.62
CA ALA A 73 6.67 -9.09 -1.41
C ALA A 73 7.66 -9.21 -0.24
N LEU A 74 8.27 -10.37 -0.04
CA LEU A 74 9.29 -10.58 1.00
C LEU A 74 10.51 -9.69 0.78
N LYS A 75 11.02 -9.58 -0.45
CA LYS A 75 12.13 -8.67 -0.78
C LYS A 75 11.78 -7.21 -0.47
N PHE A 76 10.57 -6.74 -0.82
CA PHE A 76 10.12 -5.38 -0.47
C PHE A 76 9.88 -5.18 1.04
N LYS A 77 9.46 -6.24 1.75
CA LYS A 77 9.33 -6.22 3.21
C LYS A 77 10.68 -5.99 3.89
N ASP A 78 11.72 -6.67 3.41
CA ASP A 78 13.08 -6.52 3.95
C ASP A 78 13.63 -5.11 3.69
N ILE A 79 13.39 -4.56 2.50
CA ILE A 79 13.74 -3.16 2.18
C ILE A 79 13.00 -2.20 3.10
N THR A 80 11.70 -2.41 3.31
CA THR A 80 10.87 -1.58 4.19
C THR A 80 11.45 -1.58 5.60
N LYS A 81 11.79 -2.76 6.14
CA LYS A 81 12.34 -2.91 7.49
C LYS A 81 13.70 -2.21 7.62
N LYS A 82 14.65 -2.50 6.72
CA LYS A 82 15.97 -1.85 6.72
C LYS A 82 15.88 -0.33 6.62
N THR A 83 14.98 0.17 5.78
CA THR A 83 14.76 1.62 5.62
C THR A 83 14.23 2.24 6.91
N GLN A 84 13.31 1.56 7.62
CA GLN A 84 12.82 2.01 8.92
C GLN A 84 13.93 2.04 9.97
N ASP A 85 14.77 1.00 10.01
CA ASP A 85 15.88 0.90 10.95
C ASP A 85 16.89 2.05 10.74
N ILE A 86 17.20 2.38 9.47
CA ILE A 86 18.05 3.53 9.10
C ILE A 86 17.40 4.86 9.47
N LEU A 87 16.08 5.02 9.27
CA LEU A 87 15.35 6.23 9.66
C LEU A 87 15.30 6.45 11.18
N ALA A 88 15.46 5.38 11.95
CA ALA A 88 15.50 5.40 13.40
C ALA A 88 16.92 5.56 13.97
N SER A 89 17.97 5.37 13.16
CA SER A 89 19.36 5.48 13.60
C SER A 89 19.88 6.93 13.55
N GLU A 90 20.83 7.26 14.43
CA GLU A 90 21.47 8.58 14.48
C GLU A 90 22.56 8.76 13.41
N ASN A 91 23.13 7.67 12.89
CA ASN A 91 24.19 7.65 11.85
C ASN A 91 23.63 7.42 10.44
N SER A 92 22.45 7.98 10.15
CA SER A 92 21.61 7.59 9.01
C SER A 92 22.28 7.69 7.63
N ASN A 93 23.22 8.61 7.41
CA ASN A 93 23.66 8.95 6.06
C ASN A 93 24.63 7.95 5.41
N GLN A 94 25.55 7.34 6.16
CA GLN A 94 26.47 6.34 5.61
C GLN A 94 25.78 5.00 5.39
N ASP A 95 25.01 4.55 6.39
CA ASP A 95 24.22 3.32 6.32
C ASP A 95 23.19 3.39 5.18
N LEU A 96 22.59 4.57 4.97
CA LEU A 96 21.67 4.82 3.86
C LEU A 96 22.34 4.63 2.50
N LEU A 97 23.52 5.23 2.30
CA LEU A 97 24.21 5.14 1.01
C LEU A 97 24.63 3.72 0.68
N LEU A 98 25.20 3.01 1.66
CA LEU A 98 25.59 1.61 1.51
C LEU A 98 24.38 0.73 1.19
N PHE A 99 23.28 0.93 1.91
CA PHE A 99 22.06 0.18 1.68
C PHE A 99 21.44 0.46 0.30
N LEU A 100 21.25 1.73 -0.06
CA LEU A 100 20.60 2.10 -1.33
C LEU A 100 21.45 1.79 -2.57
N SER A 101 22.77 1.66 -2.41
CA SER A 101 23.71 1.32 -3.49
C SER A 101 23.96 -0.19 -3.60
N ASP A 102 23.32 -1.01 -2.75
CA ASP A 102 23.44 -2.47 -2.79
C ASP A 102 22.89 -3.01 -4.12
N GLU A 103 23.68 -3.86 -4.80
CA GLU A 103 23.30 -4.52 -6.05
C GLU A 103 21.96 -5.26 -5.93
N LYS A 104 21.65 -5.80 -4.74
CA LYS A 104 20.39 -6.51 -4.49
C LYS A 104 19.15 -5.64 -4.71
N ILE A 105 19.25 -4.33 -4.48
CA ILE A 105 18.14 -3.40 -4.76
C ILE A 105 17.96 -3.23 -6.27
N GLN A 106 19.07 -3.09 -7.00
CA GLN A 106 19.03 -2.96 -8.46
C GLN A 106 18.51 -4.25 -9.10
N ASP A 107 18.96 -5.41 -8.64
CA ASP A 107 18.47 -6.72 -9.10
C ASP A 107 16.97 -6.86 -8.85
N LEU A 108 16.49 -6.53 -7.65
CA LEU A 108 15.05 -6.52 -7.37
C LEU A 108 14.30 -5.57 -8.30
N PHE A 109 14.86 -4.42 -8.62
CA PHE A 109 14.23 -3.45 -9.50
C PHE A 109 14.19 -3.96 -10.95
N ASN A 110 15.21 -4.69 -11.39
CA ASN A 110 15.22 -5.30 -12.71
C ASN A 110 14.22 -6.46 -12.78
N ASP A 111 14.23 -7.35 -11.79
CA ASP A 111 13.24 -8.42 -11.60
C ASP A 111 11.82 -7.84 -11.69
N PHE A 112 11.54 -6.81 -10.90
CA PHE A 112 10.19 -6.25 -10.80
C PHE A 112 9.76 -5.52 -12.07
N ASP A 113 10.67 -4.82 -12.75
CA ASP A 113 10.39 -4.20 -14.05
C ASP A 113 10.01 -5.24 -15.10
N PHE A 114 10.70 -6.38 -15.11
CA PHE A 114 10.39 -7.53 -15.95
C PHE A 114 9.00 -8.10 -15.61
N PHE A 115 8.75 -8.43 -14.35
CA PHE A 115 7.48 -9.05 -13.93
C PHE A 115 6.24 -8.17 -14.20
N ILE A 116 6.33 -6.85 -14.02
CA ILE A 116 5.18 -5.97 -14.29
C ILE A 116 4.76 -6.05 -15.77
N LYS A 117 5.74 -6.20 -16.68
CA LYS A 117 5.55 -6.24 -18.13
C LYS A 117 5.08 -7.62 -18.62
N GLU A 118 5.50 -8.68 -17.94
CA GLU A 118 5.17 -10.06 -18.31
C GLU A 118 3.68 -10.37 -18.09
N ASN A 119 3.04 -10.95 -19.11
CA ASN A 119 1.63 -11.37 -19.01
C ASN A 119 1.47 -12.57 -18.07
N SER A 120 2.48 -13.44 -18.01
CA SER A 120 2.53 -14.61 -17.11
C SER A 120 2.60 -14.24 -15.64
N PHE A 121 2.80 -12.97 -15.28
CA PHE A 121 2.68 -12.58 -13.88
C PHE A 121 1.21 -12.47 -13.43
N TYR A 122 0.26 -12.37 -14.38
CA TYR A 122 -1.16 -12.16 -14.12
C TYR A 122 -1.95 -13.43 -14.46
N GLU A 123 -2.05 -14.36 -13.51
CA GLU A 123 -2.51 -15.74 -13.75
C GLU A 123 -3.83 -16.13 -13.05
N GLY A 124 -4.46 -15.23 -12.29
CA GLY A 124 -5.65 -15.55 -11.50
C GLY A 124 -6.99 -15.68 -12.26
N ASP A 125 -7.96 -16.37 -11.66
CA ASP A 125 -9.33 -16.54 -12.20
C ASP A 125 -10.14 -15.23 -12.31
N CYS A 126 -9.55 -14.09 -11.96
CA CYS A 126 -10.20 -12.80 -11.90
C CYS A 126 -10.04 -11.97 -13.19
N LYS A 127 -9.56 -12.56 -14.29
CA LYS A 127 -9.35 -11.87 -15.56
C LYS A 127 -10.62 -11.16 -16.06
N ASP A 128 -11.80 -11.74 -15.88
CA ASP A 128 -13.05 -11.13 -16.37
C ASP A 128 -13.65 -10.09 -15.40
N ARG A 129 -13.00 -9.84 -14.27
CA ARG A 129 -13.48 -8.87 -13.28
C ARG A 129 -12.94 -7.48 -13.55
N PHE A 130 -13.72 -6.48 -13.16
CA PHE A 130 -13.25 -5.10 -13.17
C PHE A 130 -12.29 -4.86 -12.02
N PHE A 131 -11.25 -4.06 -12.29
CA PHE A 131 -10.29 -3.62 -11.29
C PHE A 131 -10.96 -2.99 -10.06
N LYS A 132 -12.00 -2.17 -10.30
CA LYS A 132 -12.81 -1.51 -9.27
C LYS A 132 -13.44 -2.51 -8.30
N GLN A 133 -13.92 -3.65 -8.78
CA GLN A 133 -14.52 -4.70 -7.95
C GLN A 133 -13.48 -5.34 -7.03
N LEU A 134 -12.32 -5.71 -7.56
CA LEU A 134 -11.27 -6.38 -6.80
C LEU A 134 -10.67 -5.47 -5.73
N VAL A 135 -10.39 -4.22 -6.08
CA VAL A 135 -9.95 -3.18 -5.14
C VAL A 135 -10.99 -3.00 -4.02
N ALA A 136 -12.28 -2.93 -4.37
CA ALA A 136 -13.35 -2.79 -3.39
C ALA A 136 -13.43 -3.99 -2.43
N LEU A 137 -13.26 -5.20 -2.94
CA LEU A 137 -13.27 -6.44 -2.14
C LEU A 137 -12.07 -6.49 -1.19
N GLU A 138 -10.86 -6.15 -1.65
CA GLU A 138 -9.67 -6.12 -0.78
C GLU A 138 -9.74 -5.02 0.27
N LEU A 139 -10.11 -3.80 -0.12
CA LEU A 139 -10.30 -2.70 0.83
C LEU A 139 -11.35 -3.07 1.90
N ARG A 140 -12.43 -3.76 1.50
CA ARG A 140 -13.44 -4.25 2.43
C ARG A 140 -12.84 -5.23 3.44
N LYS A 141 -12.05 -6.22 2.99
CA LYS A 141 -11.40 -7.20 3.86
C LYS A 141 -10.51 -6.49 4.88
N LYS A 142 -9.68 -5.55 4.43
CA LYS A 142 -8.79 -4.74 5.29
C LYS A 142 -9.55 -3.92 6.32
N ILE A 143 -10.64 -3.23 5.93
CA ILE A 143 -11.51 -2.49 6.87
C ILE A 143 -12.10 -3.41 7.95
N ILE A 144 -12.56 -4.61 7.56
CA ILE A 144 -13.15 -5.57 8.50
C ILE A 144 -12.08 -6.07 9.49
N LEU A 145 -10.91 -6.46 8.98
CA LEU A 145 -9.82 -6.97 9.79
C LEU A 145 -9.31 -5.91 10.76
N PHE A 146 -9.02 -4.71 10.27
CA PHE A 146 -8.58 -3.58 11.08
C PHE A 146 -9.57 -3.25 12.19
N ARG A 147 -10.87 -3.21 11.86
CA ARG A 147 -11.91 -2.98 12.87
C ARG A 147 -11.93 -4.08 13.93
N LYS A 148 -11.74 -5.35 13.55
CA LYS A 148 -11.66 -6.46 14.52
C LYS A 148 -10.47 -6.28 15.45
N ASN A 149 -9.31 -5.89 14.93
CA ASN A 149 -8.09 -5.68 15.71
C ASN A 149 -8.27 -4.55 16.73
N ILE A 150 -8.88 -3.43 16.33
CA ILE A 150 -9.19 -2.31 17.23
C ILE A 150 -10.12 -2.72 18.39
N LEU A 151 -11.09 -3.60 18.12
CA LEU A 151 -12.09 -4.01 19.11
C LEU A 151 -11.62 -5.12 20.06
N LYS A 152 -10.60 -5.90 19.67
CA LYS A 152 -9.96 -6.92 20.51
C LYS A 152 -8.82 -6.30 21.34
N ASN A 153 -7.98 -7.14 21.98
CA ASN A 153 -6.77 -6.74 22.69
C ASN A 153 -5.94 -5.81 21.79
N PHE A 154 -5.79 -4.56 22.23
CA PHE A 154 -5.08 -3.54 21.48
C PHE A 154 -3.58 -3.79 21.60
N ASP A 155 -2.99 -4.20 20.49
CA ASP A 155 -1.55 -4.25 20.29
C ASP A 155 -1.15 -3.10 19.36
N LEU A 156 -0.21 -2.25 19.81
CA LEU A 156 0.13 -1.01 19.10
C LEU A 156 0.79 -1.31 17.75
N GLU A 157 1.74 -2.25 17.70
CA GLU A 157 2.47 -2.58 16.48
C GLU A 157 1.53 -3.17 15.42
N LEU A 158 0.67 -4.10 15.84
CA LEU A 158 -0.35 -4.70 14.97
C LEU A 158 -1.39 -3.67 14.52
N PHE A 159 -1.76 -2.72 15.38
CA PHE A 159 -2.64 -1.61 15.03
C PHE A 159 -2.00 -0.69 13.98
N GLU A 160 -0.75 -0.28 14.17
CA GLU A 160 -0.03 0.60 13.24
C GLU A 160 0.12 -0.06 11.87
N ASN A 161 0.59 -1.31 11.84
CA ASN A 161 0.77 -2.06 10.60
C ASN A 161 -0.55 -2.21 9.83
N SER A 162 -1.62 -2.63 10.51
CA SER A 162 -2.93 -2.78 9.88
C SER A 162 -3.59 -1.45 9.49
N PHE A 163 -3.27 -0.36 10.18
CA PHE A 163 -3.66 0.98 9.76
C PHE A 163 -2.92 1.41 8.48
N PHE A 164 -1.61 1.19 8.38
CA PHE A 164 -0.83 1.54 7.19
C PHE A 164 -1.34 0.79 5.95
N GLU A 165 -1.68 -0.48 6.09
CA GLU A 165 -2.34 -1.25 5.03
C GLU A 165 -3.64 -0.61 4.55
N LEU A 166 -4.49 -0.20 5.49
CA LEU A 166 -5.73 0.47 5.17
C LEU A 166 -5.49 1.84 4.53
N ALA A 167 -4.56 2.62 5.08
CA ALA A 167 -4.23 3.97 4.62
C ALA A 167 -3.69 3.97 3.19
N ILE A 168 -2.83 3.02 2.84
CA ILE A 168 -2.29 2.87 1.47
C ILE A 168 -3.40 2.60 0.47
N PHE A 169 -4.33 1.69 0.76
CA PHE A 169 -5.44 1.44 -0.16
C PHE A 169 -6.37 2.66 -0.27
N LEU A 170 -6.60 3.36 0.84
CA LEU A 170 -7.42 4.56 0.81
C LEU A 170 -6.77 5.66 -0.01
N GLU A 171 -5.47 5.92 0.16
CA GLU A 171 -4.70 6.94 -0.58
C GLU A 171 -4.98 6.85 -2.09
N TYR A 172 -4.99 5.65 -2.65
CA TYR A 172 -5.13 5.45 -4.09
C TYR A 172 -6.57 5.24 -4.57
N PHE A 173 -7.45 4.71 -3.73
CA PHE A 173 -8.74 4.20 -4.20
C PHE A 173 -9.97 4.85 -3.56
N TYR A 174 -9.81 5.77 -2.59
CA TYR A 174 -10.96 6.40 -1.96
C TYR A 174 -11.85 7.12 -2.98
N HIS A 175 -11.24 7.90 -3.88
CA HIS A 175 -11.95 8.65 -4.90
C HIS A 175 -12.49 7.74 -6.00
N PHE A 176 -11.66 6.80 -6.48
CA PHE A 176 -12.01 5.83 -7.53
C PHE A 176 -13.28 5.02 -7.20
N LEU A 177 -13.50 4.68 -5.92
CA LEU A 177 -14.65 3.90 -5.47
C LEU A 177 -15.93 4.73 -5.30
N GLU A 178 -15.85 6.06 -5.31
CA GLU A 178 -16.97 7.01 -5.24
C GLU A 178 -17.90 6.81 -4.03
N ILE A 179 -17.37 6.23 -2.94
CA ILE A 179 -18.14 6.01 -1.70
C ILE A 179 -17.88 7.14 -0.71
N LYS A 180 -18.91 7.94 -0.43
CA LYS A 180 -18.88 9.06 0.55
C LYS A 180 -18.24 8.70 1.90
N ASN A 181 -18.48 7.50 2.41
CA ASN A 181 -17.92 7.07 3.71
C ASN A 181 -16.43 6.71 3.63
N LEU A 182 -15.91 6.30 2.46
CA LEU A 182 -14.48 6.11 2.24
C LEU A 182 -13.77 7.46 2.14
N ASN A 183 -14.34 8.42 1.41
CA ASN A 183 -13.79 9.78 1.32
C ASN A 183 -13.67 10.40 2.72
N LYS A 184 -14.74 10.31 3.52
CA LYS A 184 -14.71 10.75 4.93
C LYS A 184 -13.66 10.04 5.77
N LEU A 185 -13.41 8.76 5.50
CA LEU A 185 -12.45 7.98 6.28
C LEU A 185 -11.03 8.39 5.91
N TYR A 186 -10.74 8.57 4.62
CA TYR A 186 -9.49 9.09 4.11
C TYR A 186 -9.21 10.51 4.63
N GLU A 187 -10.11 11.46 4.37
CA GLU A 187 -9.94 12.88 4.74
C GLU A 187 -9.73 13.11 6.23
N LYS A 188 -10.42 12.34 7.09
CA LYS A 188 -10.36 12.56 8.54
C LYS A 188 -9.21 11.83 9.23
N TYR A 189 -8.79 10.69 8.67
CA TYR A 189 -7.96 9.72 9.37
C TYR A 189 -6.76 9.20 8.59
N SER A 190 -6.61 9.47 7.29
CA SER A 190 -5.49 8.90 6.50
C SER A 190 -4.76 9.91 5.62
N LYS A 191 -5.38 11.07 5.33
CA LYS A 191 -4.76 12.16 4.56
C LYS A 191 -3.48 12.68 5.22
N ASP A 192 -3.56 13.00 6.51
CA ASP A 192 -2.43 13.48 7.28
C ASP A 192 -1.76 12.26 7.94
N ARG A 193 -0.60 11.84 7.42
CA ARG A 193 0.21 10.72 7.94
C ARG A 193 0.93 11.09 9.25
N ASP A 194 0.34 11.97 10.06
CA ASP A 194 0.90 12.48 11.30
C ASP A 194 0.73 11.45 12.43
N LYS A 195 1.73 11.36 13.32
CA LYS A 195 1.71 10.49 14.52
C LYS A 195 0.51 10.79 15.42
N ASN A 196 -0.01 12.01 15.41
CA ASN A 196 -1.22 12.40 16.15
C ASN A 196 -2.50 11.70 15.66
N ILE A 197 -2.47 11.03 14.51
CA ILE A 197 -3.63 10.34 13.97
C ILE A 197 -4.05 9.15 14.84
N PHE A 198 -3.09 8.47 15.48
CA PHE A 198 -3.36 7.31 16.33
C PHE A 198 -4.05 7.72 17.62
N SER A 199 -3.56 8.77 18.29
CA SER A 199 -4.23 9.32 19.48
C SER A 199 -5.65 9.78 19.16
N LYS A 200 -5.86 10.43 18.01
CA LYS A 200 -7.19 10.83 17.52
C LYS A 200 -8.11 9.63 17.29
N ILE A 201 -7.60 8.54 16.73
CA ILE A 201 -8.35 7.29 16.50
C ILE A 201 -8.72 6.65 17.84
N ILE A 202 -7.78 6.55 18.78
CA ILE A 202 -8.00 5.96 20.11
C ILE A 202 -9.04 6.79 20.88
N ASN A 203 -8.89 8.12 20.92
CA ASN A 203 -9.81 9.02 21.60
C ASN A 203 -11.23 9.01 21.00
N ASN A 204 -11.35 8.75 19.69
CA ASN A 204 -12.63 8.68 18.98
C ASN A 204 -12.99 7.26 18.54
N LYS A 205 -12.50 6.22 19.22
CA LYS A 205 -12.60 4.80 18.84
C LYS A 205 -14.00 4.41 18.39
N ASN A 206 -15.02 4.76 19.16
CA ASN A 206 -16.43 4.44 18.85
C ASN A 206 -16.92 5.08 17.55
N LYS A 207 -16.61 6.37 17.32
CA LYS A 207 -16.99 7.08 16.09
C LYS A 207 -16.26 6.51 14.89
N PHE A 208 -14.98 6.21 15.05
CA PHE A 208 -14.14 5.62 14.01
C PHE A 208 -14.61 4.21 13.63
N CYS A 209 -14.86 3.33 14.60
CA CYS A 209 -15.41 1.99 14.35
C CYS A 209 -16.79 2.02 13.69
N LYS A 210 -17.65 3.01 14.02
CA LYS A 210 -18.92 3.23 13.33
C LYS A 210 -18.70 3.62 11.87
N LEU A 211 -17.71 4.46 11.57
CA LEU A 211 -17.37 4.83 10.19
C LEU A 211 -16.84 3.63 9.41
N LEU A 212 -15.90 2.85 9.96
CA LEU A 212 -15.40 1.60 9.37
C LEU A 212 -16.54 0.61 9.07
N LYS A 213 -17.51 0.46 9.99
CA LYS A 213 -18.71 -0.36 9.77
C LYS A 213 -19.53 0.11 8.58
N LYS A 214 -19.75 1.42 8.44
CA LYS A 214 -20.50 2.01 7.33
C LYS A 214 -19.72 1.84 6.01
N SER A 215 -18.45 2.19 5.98
CA SER A 215 -17.59 2.05 4.80
C SER A 215 -17.55 0.61 4.27
N SER A 216 -17.32 -0.37 5.16
CA SER A 216 -17.39 -1.79 4.77
C SER A 216 -18.79 -2.24 4.33
N LYS A 217 -19.89 -1.68 4.88
CA LYS A 217 -21.24 -2.00 4.38
C LYS A 217 -21.46 -1.45 2.97
N ASN A 218 -20.99 -0.25 2.66
CA ASN A 218 -21.16 0.35 1.33
C ASN A 218 -20.36 -0.39 0.24
N LEU A 219 -19.19 -0.95 0.57
CA LEU A 219 -18.38 -1.75 -0.36
C LEU A 219 -19.02 -3.09 -0.79
N LYS A 220 -20.20 -3.45 -0.28
CA LYS A 220 -20.88 -4.73 -0.58
C LYS A 220 -21.50 -4.74 -1.97
N ILE A 221 -21.72 -3.56 -2.55
CA ILE A 221 -22.27 -3.39 -3.90
C ILE A 221 -21.36 -3.99 -4.97
N TYR A 222 -20.06 -4.10 -4.70
CA TYR A 222 -19.05 -4.64 -5.61
C TYR A 222 -18.81 -6.16 -5.42
N LYS A 223 -19.78 -6.88 -4.84
CA LYS A 223 -19.70 -8.34 -4.66
C LYS A 223 -20.06 -9.14 -5.92
N GLY A 224 -20.65 -8.48 -6.93
CA GLY A 224 -20.98 -9.07 -8.22
C GLY A 224 -19.72 -9.45 -8.96
#